data_AF-A0A1V3U2J6-F1
#
_entry.id   AF-A0A1V3U2J6-F1
#
_cell.length_a   1.000
_cell.length_b   1.000
_cell.length_c   1.000
_cell.angle_alpha   90.00
_cell.angle_beta   90.00
_cell.angle_gamma   90.00
#
_symmetry.space_group_name_H-M   'P 1'
#
loop_
_entity.id
_entity.type
_entity.pdbx_description
1 polymer ?
#
loop_
_entity_poly.entity_id
_entity_poly.type
_entity_poly.pdbx_seq_one_letter_code
_entity_poly.pdbx_strand_id
1 'polypeptide(L)'
;MKRIFLFFILMLAVPMTFAQKRLSRIDSIRDEKAAEALIHSFGDNYEKLKVKKIQDYDPKNGGSESCRKIADSLKITQSYYKADFDNNGLTDILIITQGSYSDFYIFIVMDYGKKNLKIKKLTRGWSSTCSFPKIINNAMIRYYYTQYPKMYTNEKVSFKNKDLLYKYDDFIEYNPNPVSYNIEKIEYHTTGCYGSCPIFTLSVNKDKTAYFKAKRYNKPTRDAEEITGDFKTRIDRKSYNEIISLLNYIDFPNLKDEYDVSWTDDQTSYLTITYNNGKKKAIRDYGMLGTYGLDRLYELLFQLRFNQKWLTDPKAEKSAE
;
A
#
# COMPACT_ATOMS: atom_id res chain seq x y z
N MET A 1 -24.48 -52.35 49.87
CA MET A 1 -23.31 -51.45 49.92
C MET A 1 -23.21 -50.68 48.61
N LYS A 2 -23.60 -49.39 48.61
CA LYS A 2 -23.62 -48.54 47.40
C LYS A 2 -22.24 -47.87 47.23
N ARG A 3 -21.60 -48.05 46.08
CA ARG A 3 -20.38 -47.33 45.68
C ARG A 3 -20.77 -46.02 44.99
N ILE A 4 -20.32 -44.90 45.55
CA ILE A 4 -20.46 -43.57 44.95
C ILE A 4 -19.17 -43.30 44.15
N PHE A 5 -19.31 -43.10 42.84
CA PHE A 5 -18.23 -42.62 41.97
C PHE A 5 -18.29 -41.09 41.95
N LEU A 6 -17.25 -40.42 42.44
CA LEU A 6 -17.10 -38.97 42.34
C LEU A 6 -16.35 -38.65 41.03
N PHE A 7 -17.02 -38.00 40.09
CA PHE A 7 -16.38 -37.42 38.89
C PHE A 7 -15.85 -36.03 39.25
N PHE A 8 -14.53 -35.85 39.20
CA PHE A 8 -13.89 -34.53 39.26
C PHE A 8 -13.83 -33.94 37.85
N ILE A 9 -14.61 -32.89 37.59
CA ILE A 9 -14.50 -32.09 36.36
C ILE A 9 -13.36 -31.08 36.57
N LEU A 10 -12.24 -31.31 35.88
CA LEU A 10 -11.12 -30.38 35.83
C LEU A 10 -11.46 -29.24 34.86
N MET A 11 -11.94 -28.10 35.36
CA MET A 11 -12.03 -26.88 34.55
C MET A 11 -10.61 -26.37 34.26
N LEU A 12 -10.13 -26.60 33.05
CA LEU A 12 -8.96 -25.91 32.50
C LEU A 12 -9.32 -24.44 32.29
N ALA A 13 -9.02 -23.60 33.28
CA ALA A 13 -9.01 -22.15 33.12
C ALA A 13 -7.88 -21.78 32.16
N VAL A 14 -8.21 -21.55 30.89
CA VAL A 14 -7.29 -20.92 29.96
C VAL A 14 -7.15 -19.46 30.42
N PRO A 15 -5.95 -18.99 30.82
CA PRO A 15 -5.79 -17.59 31.17
C PRO A 15 -6.03 -16.78 29.90
N MET A 16 -7.08 -15.95 29.90
CA MET A 16 -7.19 -14.86 28.93
C MET A 16 -6.00 -13.92 29.20
N THR A 17 -4.91 -14.12 28.47
CA THR A 17 -3.82 -13.16 28.43
C THR A 17 -4.33 -11.93 27.70
N PHE A 18 -4.89 -10.97 28.43
CA PHE A 18 -5.06 -9.61 27.91
C PHE A 18 -3.67 -9.11 27.56
N ALA A 19 -3.40 -8.89 26.26
CA ALA A 19 -2.15 -8.29 25.82
C ALA A 19 -1.99 -6.93 26.52
N GLN A 20 -0.98 -6.82 27.38
CA GLN A 20 -0.70 -5.58 28.10
C GLN A 20 -0.28 -4.52 27.08
N LYS A 21 -1.12 -3.49 26.90
CA LYS A 21 -0.85 -2.37 26.00
C LYS A 21 0.50 -1.76 26.36
N ARG A 22 1.43 -1.76 25.41
CA ARG A 22 2.76 -1.15 25.60
C ARG A 22 2.63 0.35 25.44
N LEU A 23 3.37 1.10 26.26
CA LEU A 23 3.36 2.55 26.18
C LEU A 23 4.02 3.00 24.88
N SER A 24 3.25 3.62 24.00
CA SER A 24 3.72 4.24 22.76
C SER A 24 4.01 5.72 22.99
N ARG A 25 4.96 6.28 22.23
CA ARG A 25 5.15 7.74 22.20
C ARG A 25 3.94 8.46 21.62
N ILE A 26 3.14 7.80 20.80
CA ILE A 26 1.89 8.33 20.24
C ILE A 26 0.81 8.46 21.32
N ASP A 27 0.89 7.70 22.43
CA ASP A 27 -0.11 7.80 23.51
C ASP A 27 -0.17 9.20 24.13
N SER A 28 0.92 9.98 24.07
CA SER A 28 0.99 11.35 24.60
C SER A 28 0.31 12.42 23.73
N ILE A 29 -0.04 12.11 22.48
CA ILE A 29 -0.71 13.07 21.58
C ILE A 29 -2.12 13.34 22.09
N ARG A 30 -2.46 14.59 22.43
CA ARG A 30 -3.77 14.95 22.99
C ARG A 30 -4.58 15.90 22.11
N ASP A 31 -3.96 16.51 21.11
CA ASP A 31 -4.58 17.55 20.28
C ASP A 31 -3.96 17.58 18.87
N GLU A 32 -4.57 18.39 18.00
CA GLU A 32 -4.12 18.61 16.63
C GLU A 32 -2.69 19.14 16.54
N LYS A 33 -2.26 20.00 17.47
CA LYS A 33 -0.91 20.60 17.44
C LYS A 33 0.16 19.56 17.70
N ALA A 34 -0.09 18.63 18.64
CA ALA A 34 0.80 17.52 18.91
C ALA A 34 0.85 16.51 17.75
N ALA A 35 -0.28 16.24 17.09
CA ALA A 35 -0.33 15.43 15.88
C ALA A 35 0.41 16.10 14.71
N GLU A 36 0.26 17.42 14.56
CA GLU A 36 0.97 18.23 13.57
C GLU A 36 2.49 18.21 13.80
N ALA A 37 2.93 18.42 15.05
CA ALA A 37 4.34 18.33 15.41
C ALA A 37 4.92 16.92 15.15
N LEU A 38 4.14 15.86 15.36
CA LEU A 38 4.56 14.49 15.04
C LEU A 38 4.80 14.33 13.54
N ILE A 39 3.87 14.73 12.68
CA ILE A 39 4.04 14.55 11.23
C ILE A 39 5.18 15.40 10.67
N HIS A 40 5.38 16.61 11.20
CA HIS A 40 6.51 17.48 10.82
C HIS A 40 7.87 16.86 11.15
N SER A 41 7.94 16.01 12.18
CA SER A 41 9.20 15.35 12.57
C SER A 41 9.76 14.37 11.52
N PHE A 42 9.00 14.05 10.47
CA PHE A 42 9.44 13.22 9.34
C PHE A 42 10.18 14.00 8.24
N GLY A 43 10.36 15.32 8.40
CA GLY A 43 11.21 16.16 7.56
C GLY A 43 10.46 17.20 6.71
N ASP A 44 11.22 17.99 5.96
CA ASP A 44 10.81 19.21 5.25
C ASP A 44 9.59 19.03 4.34
N ASN A 45 9.43 17.84 3.75
CA ASN A 45 8.28 17.51 2.91
C ASN A 45 6.93 17.55 3.65
N TYR A 46 6.95 17.49 4.99
CA TYR A 46 5.77 17.45 5.84
C TYR A 46 5.53 18.74 6.64
N GLU A 47 6.53 19.63 6.75
CA GLU A 47 6.49 20.84 7.61
C GLU A 47 5.32 21.79 7.30
N LYS A 48 4.85 21.80 6.06
CA LYS A 48 3.76 22.68 5.62
C LYS A 48 2.37 22.08 5.86
N LEU A 49 2.29 20.81 6.24
CA LEU A 49 1.01 20.13 6.45
C LEU A 49 0.32 20.65 7.71
N LYS A 50 -1.01 20.85 7.61
CA LYS A 50 -1.83 21.32 8.73
C LYS A 50 -2.84 20.26 9.14
N VAL A 51 -2.85 19.89 10.42
CA VAL A 51 -3.79 18.90 10.96
C VAL A 51 -5.09 19.60 11.34
N LYS A 52 -6.18 19.23 10.66
CA LYS A 52 -7.50 19.84 10.85
C LYS A 52 -8.60 18.82 10.56
N LYS A 53 -9.80 19.07 11.09
CA LYS A 53 -10.98 18.31 10.71
C LYS A 53 -11.37 18.65 9.28
N ILE A 54 -12.01 17.70 8.59
CA ILE A 54 -12.47 17.91 7.22
C ILE A 54 -13.46 19.08 7.14
N GLN A 55 -14.28 19.23 8.18
CA GLN A 55 -15.28 20.29 8.32
C GLN A 55 -14.69 21.70 8.44
N ASP A 56 -13.43 21.81 8.87
CA ASP A 56 -12.76 23.08 9.17
C ASP A 56 -11.87 23.57 8.02
N TYR A 57 -11.83 22.85 6.89
CA TYR A 57 -11.10 23.30 5.71
C TYR A 57 -11.80 24.53 5.10
N ASP A 58 -11.03 25.62 4.99
CA ASP A 58 -11.49 26.87 4.39
C ASP A 58 -11.68 26.65 2.88
N PRO A 59 -12.90 26.81 2.34
CA PRO A 59 -13.17 26.63 0.93
C PRO A 59 -12.58 27.73 0.04
N LYS A 60 -11.84 28.71 0.58
CA LYS A 60 -11.22 29.82 -0.18
C LYS A 60 -10.39 29.41 -1.40
N ASN A 61 -10.00 28.14 -1.55
CA ASN A 61 -9.37 27.58 -2.75
C ASN A 61 -10.17 26.40 -3.36
N GLY A 62 -11.49 26.48 -3.36
CA GLY A 62 -12.38 25.49 -4.01
C GLY A 62 -12.72 24.26 -3.16
N GLY A 63 -12.46 24.29 -1.84
CA GLY A 63 -12.88 23.27 -0.86
C GLY A 63 -14.30 22.79 -1.10
N SER A 64 -14.52 21.60 -1.65
CA SER A 64 -15.86 21.21 -2.07
C SER A 64 -16.75 21.06 -0.83
N GLU A 65 -17.79 21.88 -0.74
CA GLU A 65 -18.85 21.74 0.27
C GLU A 65 -19.38 20.29 0.34
N SER A 66 -19.31 19.57 -0.79
CA SER A 66 -19.60 18.13 -0.87
C SER A 66 -18.66 17.28 -0.02
N CYS A 67 -17.34 17.51 0.02
CA CYS A 67 -16.45 16.73 0.89
C CYS A 67 -16.88 16.86 2.36
N ARG A 68 -17.24 18.07 2.81
CA ARG A 68 -17.67 18.34 4.19
C ARG A 68 -18.98 17.61 4.52
N LYS A 69 -19.98 17.72 3.64
CA LYS A 69 -21.27 17.01 3.78
C LYS A 69 -21.09 15.49 3.84
N ILE A 70 -20.18 14.93 3.04
CA ILE A 70 -19.88 13.49 3.06
C ILE A 70 -19.20 13.11 4.37
N ALA A 71 -18.22 13.88 4.84
CA ALA A 71 -17.58 13.63 6.14
C ALA A 71 -18.59 13.62 7.29
N ASP A 72 -19.53 14.57 7.29
CA ASP A 72 -20.61 14.66 8.28
C ASP A 72 -21.53 13.44 8.23
N SER A 73 -21.97 13.05 7.02
CA SER A 73 -22.79 11.86 6.80
C SER A 73 -22.09 10.58 7.28
N LEU A 74 -20.78 10.47 7.06
CA LEU A 74 -19.96 9.34 7.52
C LEU A 74 -19.63 9.37 9.01
N LYS A 75 -19.92 10.50 9.69
CA LYS A 75 -19.57 10.80 11.09
C LYS A 75 -18.06 10.84 11.34
N ILE A 76 -17.32 11.42 10.41
CA ILE A 76 -15.86 11.60 10.49
C ILE A 76 -15.62 13.02 11.02
N THR A 77 -15.52 13.14 12.35
CA THR A 77 -15.49 14.44 13.05
C THR A 77 -14.17 14.74 13.73
N GLN A 78 -13.19 13.83 13.62
CA GLN A 78 -11.85 14.00 14.19
C GLN A 78 -10.84 14.21 13.07
N SER A 79 -9.78 14.93 13.42
CA SER A 79 -8.61 15.26 12.60
C SER A 79 -7.51 14.18 12.68
N TYR A 80 -7.58 13.32 13.70
CA TYR A 80 -6.71 12.16 13.87
C TYR A 80 -7.42 11.06 14.64
N TYR A 81 -6.95 9.81 14.49
CA TYR A 81 -7.49 8.63 15.16
C TYR A 81 -6.33 7.76 15.63
N LYS A 82 -6.46 7.15 16.81
CA LYS A 82 -5.46 6.23 17.37
C LYS A 82 -5.98 4.80 17.33
N ALA A 83 -5.14 3.88 16.91
CA ALA A 83 -5.46 2.45 16.83
C ALA A 83 -4.15 1.63 16.91
N ASP A 84 -4.23 0.30 16.83
CA ASP A 84 -3.06 -0.58 16.75
C ASP A 84 -3.18 -1.35 15.43
N PHE A 85 -2.83 -0.68 14.33
CA PHE A 85 -3.21 -1.11 12.98
C PHE A 85 -2.49 -2.39 12.56
N ASP A 86 -1.32 -2.66 13.13
CA ASP A 86 -0.52 -3.86 12.89
C ASP A 86 -0.62 -4.91 14.01
N ASN A 87 -1.38 -4.63 15.08
CA ASN A 87 -1.55 -5.47 16.27
C ASN A 87 -0.23 -5.80 17.00
N ASN A 88 0.73 -4.87 16.99
CA ASN A 88 2.01 -5.06 17.67
C ASN A 88 1.96 -4.69 19.17
N GLY A 89 0.82 -4.19 19.66
CA GLY A 89 0.58 -3.77 21.04
C GLY A 89 0.98 -2.33 21.36
N LEU A 90 1.43 -1.56 20.36
CA LEU A 90 1.71 -0.12 20.43
C LEU A 90 0.61 0.66 19.71
N THR A 91 0.42 1.91 20.12
CA THR A 91 -0.54 2.80 19.48
C THR A 91 0.07 3.43 18.23
N ASP A 92 -0.59 3.27 17.09
CA ASP A 92 -0.40 4.02 15.86
C ASP A 92 -1.36 5.22 15.79
N ILE A 93 -1.14 6.11 14.83
CA ILE A 93 -2.01 7.27 14.61
C ILE A 93 -2.27 7.52 13.13
N LEU A 94 -3.55 7.57 12.76
CA LEU A 94 -4.02 8.11 11.49
C LEU A 94 -4.23 9.62 11.64
N ILE A 95 -3.70 10.42 10.72
CA ILE A 95 -3.73 11.89 10.74
C ILE A 95 -4.30 12.39 9.41
N ILE A 96 -5.29 13.28 9.51
CA ILE A 96 -5.90 13.97 8.37
C ILE A 96 -5.28 15.36 8.28
N THR A 97 -4.72 15.68 7.11
CA THR A 97 -3.99 16.93 6.87
C THR A 97 -4.58 17.71 5.70
N GLN A 98 -4.49 19.04 5.78
CA GLN A 98 -4.87 19.92 4.69
C GLN A 98 -4.02 19.63 3.44
N GLY A 99 -4.67 19.28 2.34
CA GLY A 99 -4.06 19.14 1.02
C GLY A 99 -4.19 20.43 0.20
N SER A 100 -3.88 20.32 -1.09
CA SER A 100 -4.05 21.41 -2.06
C SER A 100 -5.44 21.37 -2.70
N TYR A 101 -5.90 22.50 -3.26
CA TYR A 101 -7.09 22.60 -4.13
C TYR A 101 -8.31 21.77 -3.69
N SER A 102 -8.74 21.89 -2.44
CA SER A 102 -9.91 21.20 -1.84
C SER A 102 -9.73 19.79 -1.30
N ASP A 103 -8.53 19.22 -1.41
CA ASP A 103 -8.26 17.87 -0.94
C ASP A 103 -7.65 17.81 0.46
N PHE A 104 -7.62 16.62 1.04
CA PHE A 104 -6.93 16.33 2.28
C PHE A 104 -6.17 15.02 2.19
N TYR A 105 -4.99 14.99 2.79
CA TYR A 105 -4.15 13.80 2.79
C TYR A 105 -4.30 13.05 4.11
N ILE A 106 -4.45 11.74 3.99
CA ILE A 106 -4.51 10.81 5.11
C ILE A 106 -3.15 10.16 5.23
N PHE A 107 -2.49 10.40 6.36
CA PHE A 107 -1.24 9.77 6.75
C PHE A 107 -1.46 8.85 7.93
N ILE A 108 -0.63 7.83 8.05
CA ILE A 108 -0.63 6.91 9.19
C ILE A 108 0.81 6.81 9.68
N VAL A 109 1.02 7.14 10.95
CA VAL A 109 2.30 6.95 11.62
C VAL A 109 2.23 5.67 12.43
N MET A 110 3.02 4.69 12.00
CA MET A 110 3.17 3.37 12.61
C MET A 110 4.28 3.42 13.66
N ASP A 111 4.04 2.89 14.87
CA ASP A 111 5.03 2.77 15.94
C ASP A 111 5.52 1.33 16.10
N TYR A 112 6.80 1.09 15.80
CA TYR A 112 7.46 -0.20 15.96
C TYR A 112 8.25 -0.32 17.26
N GLY A 113 8.09 0.64 18.17
CA GLY A 113 8.81 0.75 19.43
C GLY A 113 10.24 1.22 19.24
N LYS A 114 10.97 1.39 20.35
CA LYS A 114 12.40 1.82 20.35
C LYS A 114 12.68 3.08 19.50
N LYS A 115 11.71 4.02 19.46
CA LYS A 115 11.75 5.25 18.64
C LYS A 115 11.74 5.02 17.12
N ASN A 116 11.34 3.83 16.66
CA ASN A 116 11.18 3.53 15.24
C ASN A 116 9.75 3.84 14.79
N LEU A 117 9.55 5.03 14.23
CA LEU A 117 8.28 5.42 13.63
C LEU A 117 8.42 5.39 12.10
N LYS A 118 7.38 4.91 11.42
CA LYS A 118 7.29 5.03 9.96
C LYS A 118 6.00 5.72 9.57
N ILE A 119 6.07 6.59 8.58
CA ILE A 119 4.91 7.22 7.98
C ILE A 119 4.48 6.47 6.72
N LYS A 120 3.18 6.26 6.56
CA LYS A 120 2.52 5.71 5.38
C LYS A 120 1.48 6.70 4.90
N LYS A 121 1.35 6.85 3.58
CA LYS A 121 0.32 7.72 2.97
C LYS A 121 -0.81 6.85 2.46
N LEU A 122 -2.02 7.05 3.01
CA LEU A 122 -3.21 6.29 2.60
C LEU A 122 -3.88 6.92 1.37
N THR A 123 -3.88 8.25 1.26
CA THR A 123 -4.39 8.96 0.07
C THR A 123 -3.45 8.77 -1.11
N ARG A 124 -3.93 8.18 -2.20
CA ARG A 124 -3.15 7.87 -3.40
C ARG A 124 -3.56 8.73 -4.58
N GLY A 125 -2.58 9.19 -5.37
CA GLY A 125 -2.81 10.10 -6.52
C GLY A 125 -3.06 11.56 -6.15
N TRP A 126 -3.08 12.42 -7.17
CA TRP A 126 -3.32 13.87 -7.04
C TRP A 126 -4.79 14.26 -7.26
N SER A 127 -5.61 13.34 -7.79
CA SER A 127 -7.02 13.61 -8.12
C SER A 127 -8.02 12.83 -7.24
N SER A 128 -7.57 12.21 -6.14
CA SER A 128 -8.44 11.45 -5.23
C SER A 128 -9.24 12.36 -4.32
N THR A 129 -9.95 13.32 -4.92
CA THR A 129 -10.72 14.31 -4.19
C THR A 129 -11.78 13.63 -3.30
N CYS A 130 -11.85 14.07 -2.04
CA CYS A 130 -12.79 13.55 -1.04
C CYS A 130 -12.63 12.04 -0.77
N SER A 131 -11.46 11.59 -0.32
CA SER A 131 -11.29 10.23 0.20
C SER A 131 -11.35 10.21 1.72
N PHE A 132 -12.10 9.31 2.36
CA PHE A 132 -12.39 9.39 3.79
C PHE A 132 -12.00 8.12 4.57
N PRO A 133 -11.28 8.23 5.69
CA PRO A 133 -10.96 7.08 6.54
C PRO A 133 -12.00 6.96 7.67
N LYS A 134 -12.57 5.76 7.83
CA LYS A 134 -13.39 5.42 8.98
C LYS A 134 -12.79 4.21 9.71
N ILE A 135 -12.33 4.41 10.93
CA ILE A 135 -11.79 3.33 11.76
C ILE A 135 -12.95 2.41 12.17
N ILE A 136 -12.89 1.15 11.77
CA ILE A 136 -13.93 0.15 12.08
C ILE A 136 -13.60 -0.60 13.37
N ASN A 137 -12.31 -0.89 13.58
CA ASN A 137 -11.77 -1.51 14.79
C ASN A 137 -10.26 -1.18 14.88
N ASN A 138 -9.55 -1.78 15.84
CA ASN A 138 -8.13 -1.49 16.07
C ASN A 138 -7.22 -1.76 14.86
N ALA A 139 -7.59 -2.65 13.93
CA ALA A 139 -6.75 -3.06 12.81
C ALA A 139 -7.25 -2.62 11.42
N MET A 140 -8.51 -2.18 11.33
CA MET A 140 -9.21 -2.03 10.05
C MET A 140 -9.73 -0.61 9.81
N ILE A 141 -9.47 -0.11 8.60
CA ILE A 141 -9.95 1.17 8.11
C ILE A 141 -10.90 0.93 6.95
N ARG A 142 -12.16 1.38 7.07
CA ARG A 142 -13.04 1.51 5.92
C ARG A 142 -12.72 2.81 5.19
N TYR A 143 -12.16 2.66 4.00
CA TYR A 143 -11.73 3.76 3.14
C TYR A 143 -12.79 4.05 2.10
N TYR A 144 -13.44 5.21 2.21
CA TYR A 144 -14.40 5.69 1.24
C TYR A 144 -13.71 6.56 0.20
N TYR A 145 -14.10 6.44 -1.07
CA TYR A 145 -13.48 7.20 -2.14
C TYR A 145 -14.45 7.38 -3.31
N THR A 146 -14.21 8.45 -4.06
CA THR A 146 -14.89 8.71 -5.33
C THR A 146 -14.15 7.96 -6.44
N GLN A 147 -14.85 7.07 -7.14
CA GLN A 147 -14.35 6.46 -8.37
C GLN A 147 -14.83 7.27 -9.56
N TYR A 148 -13.86 7.86 -10.27
CA TYR A 148 -14.10 8.55 -11.53
C TYR A 148 -14.13 7.54 -12.69
N PRO A 149 -14.96 7.79 -13.71
CA PRO A 149 -14.97 6.99 -14.92
C PRO A 149 -13.66 7.15 -15.69
N LYS A 150 -13.34 6.20 -16.57
CA LYS A 150 -12.22 6.36 -17.52
C LYS A 150 -12.48 7.57 -18.42
N MET A 151 -11.42 8.28 -18.79
CA MET A 151 -11.51 9.38 -19.75
C MET A 151 -12.19 8.87 -21.03
N TYR A 152 -13.14 9.64 -21.57
CA TYR A 152 -13.91 9.31 -22.78
C TYR A 152 -14.91 8.14 -22.66
N THR A 153 -15.30 7.75 -21.44
CA THR A 153 -16.40 6.79 -21.22
C THR A 153 -17.65 7.48 -20.71
N ASN A 154 -18.83 6.90 -21.00
CA ASN A 154 -20.13 7.35 -20.48
C ASN A 154 -20.42 6.83 -19.05
N GLU A 155 -19.42 6.26 -18.38
CA GLU A 155 -19.57 5.76 -17.02
C GLU A 155 -19.82 6.93 -16.05
N LYS A 156 -20.65 6.69 -15.02
CA LYS A 156 -20.96 7.70 -14.01
C LYS A 156 -19.96 7.63 -12.86
N VAL A 157 -19.64 8.79 -12.29
CA VAL A 157 -18.93 8.89 -11.01
C VAL A 157 -19.68 8.08 -9.96
N SER A 158 -18.96 7.28 -9.18
CA SER A 158 -19.56 6.45 -8.13
C SER A 158 -18.82 6.60 -6.81
N PHE A 159 -19.55 6.61 -5.71
CA PHE A 159 -18.98 6.64 -4.37
C PHE A 159 -18.85 5.21 -3.86
N LYS A 160 -17.62 4.79 -3.56
CA LYS A 160 -17.30 3.42 -3.17
C LYS A 160 -16.55 3.39 -1.85
N ASN A 161 -16.42 2.18 -1.32
CA ASN A 161 -15.58 1.94 -0.17
C ASN A 161 -14.86 0.60 -0.30
N LYS A 162 -13.78 0.46 0.46
CA LYS A 162 -13.02 -0.76 0.65
C LYS A 162 -12.54 -0.82 2.08
N ASP A 163 -12.41 -2.01 2.62
CA ASP A 163 -11.79 -2.21 3.93
C ASP A 163 -10.29 -2.47 3.72
N LEU A 164 -9.45 -1.74 4.46
CA LEU A 164 -7.99 -1.80 4.40
C LEU A 164 -7.44 -2.27 5.75
N LEU A 165 -6.35 -3.04 5.69
CA LEU A 165 -5.59 -3.46 6.86
C LEU A 165 -4.09 -3.35 6.60
N TYR A 166 -3.30 -3.30 7.66
CA TYR A 166 -1.85 -3.27 7.55
C TYR A 166 -1.28 -4.68 7.32
N LYS A 167 -0.68 -4.93 6.16
CA LYS A 167 -0.03 -6.21 5.82
C LYS A 167 1.02 -6.02 4.72
N TYR A 168 2.06 -6.84 4.76
CA TYR A 168 3.19 -6.74 3.82
C TYR A 168 3.86 -5.34 3.83
N ASP A 169 4.02 -4.76 5.02
CA ASP A 169 4.55 -3.41 5.28
C ASP A 169 3.70 -2.25 4.69
N ASP A 170 2.47 -2.47 4.24
CA ASP A 170 1.58 -1.38 3.77
C ASP A 170 0.09 -1.64 4.06
N PHE A 171 -0.76 -0.63 3.84
CA PHE A 171 -2.21 -0.80 3.88
C PHE A 171 -2.71 -1.36 2.56
N ILE A 172 -3.36 -2.52 2.60
CA ILE A 172 -3.93 -3.18 1.41
C ILE A 172 -5.35 -3.65 1.66
N GLU A 173 -6.09 -3.96 0.60
CA GLU A 173 -7.45 -4.48 0.70
C GLU A 173 -7.54 -5.69 1.64
N TYR A 174 -8.55 -5.71 2.49
CA TYR A 174 -8.88 -6.87 3.30
C TYR A 174 -9.34 -8.02 2.39
N ASN A 175 -8.62 -9.14 2.44
CA ASN A 175 -9.06 -10.40 1.85
C ASN A 175 -9.26 -11.44 2.96
N PRO A 176 -10.51 -11.81 3.30
CA PRO A 176 -10.79 -12.83 4.30
C PRO A 176 -10.41 -14.24 3.84
N ASN A 177 -10.35 -14.48 2.53
CA ASN A 177 -10.18 -15.80 1.94
C ASN A 177 -9.02 -15.80 0.93
N PRO A 178 -7.76 -15.62 1.39
CA PRO A 178 -6.60 -15.66 0.49
C PRO A 178 -6.47 -17.05 -0.15
N VAL A 179 -6.13 -17.08 -1.44
CA VAL A 179 -6.01 -18.31 -2.23
C VAL A 179 -4.54 -18.56 -2.54
N SER A 180 -4.08 -19.80 -2.35
CA SER A 180 -2.72 -20.18 -2.72
C SER A 180 -2.68 -20.66 -4.17
N TYR A 181 -1.90 -19.97 -4.99
CA TYR A 181 -1.66 -20.32 -6.39
C TYR A 181 -0.25 -20.89 -6.56
N ASN A 182 -0.09 -21.87 -7.45
CA ASN A 182 1.23 -22.30 -7.92
C ASN A 182 1.75 -21.29 -8.95
N ILE A 183 2.41 -20.24 -8.47
CA ILE A 183 2.99 -19.19 -9.33
C ILE A 183 4.29 -19.72 -9.96
N GLU A 184 4.32 -19.73 -11.28
CA GLU A 184 5.40 -20.30 -12.09
C GLU A 184 6.38 -19.23 -12.59
N LYS A 185 5.83 -18.09 -13.01
CA LYS A 185 6.60 -16.96 -13.56
C LYS A 185 5.86 -15.64 -13.35
N ILE A 186 6.60 -14.60 -13.00
CA ILE A 186 6.13 -13.22 -12.96
C ILE A 186 6.94 -12.45 -14.01
N GLU A 187 6.25 -11.72 -14.88
CA GLU A 187 6.84 -10.86 -15.92
C GLU A 187 6.29 -9.46 -15.73
N TYR A 188 7.17 -8.48 -15.61
CA TYR A 188 6.82 -7.11 -15.29
C TYR A 188 7.57 -6.14 -16.20
N HIS A 189 6.87 -5.17 -16.76
CA HIS A 189 7.45 -4.17 -17.65
C HIS A 189 6.81 -2.80 -17.39
N THR A 190 7.62 -1.74 -17.45
CA THR A 190 7.17 -0.36 -17.32
C THR A 190 7.50 0.48 -18.55
N THR A 191 6.63 1.43 -18.87
CA THR A 191 6.87 2.44 -19.92
C THR A 191 7.56 3.68 -19.37
N GLY A 192 7.92 4.63 -20.24
CA GLY A 192 8.28 5.98 -19.81
C GLY A 192 7.05 6.79 -19.37
N CYS A 193 7.32 8.00 -18.90
CA CYS A 193 6.38 9.07 -18.55
C CYS A 193 7.04 10.42 -18.92
N TYR A 194 6.34 11.54 -18.73
CA TYR A 194 7.01 12.85 -18.77
C TYR A 194 7.89 13.04 -17.52
N GLY A 195 9.20 12.83 -17.67
CA GLY A 195 10.17 12.94 -16.57
C GLY A 195 11.12 11.75 -16.49
N SER A 196 11.43 11.29 -15.28
CA SER A 196 12.42 10.24 -15.01
C SER A 196 11.80 8.95 -14.50
N CYS A 197 10.66 8.53 -15.07
CA CYS A 197 10.06 7.24 -14.70
C CYS A 197 10.91 6.07 -15.22
N PRO A 198 11.27 5.09 -14.37
CA PRO A 198 12.18 4.03 -14.73
C PRO A 198 11.58 3.07 -15.77
N ILE A 199 12.27 2.90 -16.89
CA ILE A 199 11.90 1.97 -17.95
C ILE A 199 12.70 0.69 -17.78
N PHE A 200 12.02 -0.42 -17.51
CA PHE A 200 12.69 -1.72 -17.38
C PHE A 200 11.75 -2.89 -17.68
N THR A 201 12.36 -4.07 -17.80
CA THR A 201 11.65 -5.36 -17.77
C THR A 201 12.27 -6.22 -16.67
N LEU A 202 11.44 -6.93 -15.93
CA LEU A 202 11.83 -7.85 -14.88
C LEU A 202 11.08 -9.16 -15.07
N SER A 203 11.77 -10.29 -14.97
CA SER A 203 11.12 -11.60 -14.85
C SER A 203 11.64 -12.35 -13.63
N VAL A 204 10.75 -13.05 -12.95
CA VAL A 204 11.06 -13.86 -11.76
C VAL A 204 10.43 -15.23 -11.95
N ASN A 205 11.25 -16.28 -11.99
CA ASN A 205 10.80 -17.66 -12.14
C ASN A 205 10.54 -18.32 -10.77
N LYS A 206 9.80 -19.43 -10.76
CA LYS A 206 9.51 -20.23 -9.57
C LYS A 206 10.75 -20.70 -8.82
N ASP A 207 11.81 -21.00 -9.55
CA ASP A 207 13.09 -21.38 -8.96
C ASP A 207 13.88 -20.19 -8.40
N LYS A 208 13.31 -18.98 -8.41
CA LYS A 208 13.88 -17.68 -7.98
C LYS A 208 14.92 -17.10 -8.92
N THR A 209 15.23 -17.75 -10.04
CA THR A 209 16.05 -17.09 -11.07
C THR A 209 15.28 -15.90 -11.61
N ALA A 210 15.98 -14.79 -11.81
CA ALA A 210 15.37 -13.56 -12.29
C ALA A 210 16.27 -12.86 -13.30
N TYR A 211 15.63 -12.14 -14.21
CA TYR A 211 16.27 -11.36 -15.26
C TYR A 211 15.76 -9.93 -15.18
N PHE A 212 16.67 -8.96 -15.23
CA PHE A 212 16.37 -7.54 -15.17
C PHE A 212 17.02 -6.85 -16.36
N LYS A 213 16.20 -6.28 -17.23
CA LYS A 213 16.61 -5.47 -18.39
C LYS A 213 16.39 -4.01 -18.03
N ALA A 214 17.44 -3.34 -17.58
CA ALA A 214 17.43 -1.93 -17.22
C ALA A 214 17.62 -1.08 -18.48
N LYS A 215 16.61 -0.28 -18.85
CA LYS A 215 16.70 0.58 -20.04
C LYS A 215 17.07 2.02 -19.68
N ARG A 216 16.15 2.78 -19.08
CA ARG A 216 16.35 4.20 -18.75
C ARG A 216 15.81 4.57 -17.37
N TYR A 217 16.38 5.57 -16.74
CA TYR A 217 16.01 6.16 -15.45
C TYR A 217 15.98 5.17 -14.27
N ASN A 218 16.78 4.10 -14.33
CA ASN A 218 16.88 3.13 -13.23
C ASN A 218 17.92 3.61 -12.20
N LYS A 219 17.52 4.54 -11.34
CA LYS A 219 18.35 5.09 -10.26
C LYS A 219 17.74 4.83 -8.87
N PRO A 220 18.54 4.46 -7.86
CA PRO A 220 18.05 4.29 -6.49
C PRO A 220 17.75 5.64 -5.81
N THR A 221 18.47 6.71 -6.18
CA THR A 221 18.25 8.09 -5.72
C THR A 221 18.48 9.06 -6.88
N ARG A 222 18.09 10.33 -6.73
CA ARG A 222 18.28 11.36 -7.76
C ARG A 222 19.74 11.52 -8.19
N ASP A 223 20.65 11.45 -7.22
CA ASP A 223 22.09 11.71 -7.41
C ASP A 223 22.89 10.44 -7.69
N ALA A 224 22.26 9.27 -7.70
CA ALA A 224 22.92 8.02 -8.03
C ALA A 224 23.16 7.88 -9.54
N GLU A 225 24.17 7.08 -9.86
CA GLU A 225 24.43 6.64 -11.23
C GLU A 225 23.29 5.79 -11.77
N GLU A 226 23.06 5.91 -13.07
CA GLU A 226 22.02 5.15 -13.75
C GLU A 226 22.46 3.71 -14.01
N ILE A 227 21.60 2.76 -13.70
CA ILE A 227 21.81 1.35 -14.03
C ILE A 227 21.18 1.08 -15.40
N THR A 228 21.98 0.64 -16.36
CA THR A 228 21.52 0.19 -17.69
C THR A 228 22.16 -1.15 -18.03
N GLY A 229 21.50 -1.94 -18.86
CA GLY A 229 21.98 -3.26 -19.31
C GLY A 229 21.09 -4.42 -18.90
N ASP A 230 21.56 -5.62 -19.22
CA ASP A 230 20.85 -6.87 -18.97
C ASP A 230 21.55 -7.63 -17.83
N PHE A 231 20.77 -8.01 -16.82
CA PHE A 231 21.26 -8.60 -15.58
C PHE A 231 20.51 -9.87 -15.23
N LYS A 232 21.20 -10.77 -14.54
CA LYS A 232 20.64 -12.00 -13.98
C LYS A 232 20.97 -12.12 -12.49
N THR A 233 20.05 -12.69 -11.73
CA THR A 233 20.30 -13.05 -10.33
C THR A 233 19.44 -14.23 -9.89
N ARG A 234 19.61 -14.63 -8.62
CA ARG A 234 18.66 -15.45 -7.88
C ARG A 234 18.11 -14.59 -6.75
N ILE A 235 16.81 -14.28 -6.79
CA ILE A 235 16.16 -13.43 -5.80
C ILE A 235 16.30 -14.05 -4.41
N ASP A 236 16.63 -13.22 -3.42
CA ASP A 236 16.72 -13.66 -2.04
C ASP A 236 15.39 -14.24 -1.55
N ARG A 237 15.46 -15.15 -0.58
CA ARG A 237 14.27 -15.89 -0.12
C ARG A 237 13.21 -14.97 0.49
N LYS A 238 13.61 -13.90 1.19
CA LYS A 238 12.67 -13.01 1.87
C LYS A 238 11.85 -12.25 0.84
N SER A 239 12.51 -11.56 -0.10
CA SER A 239 11.84 -10.77 -1.15
C SER A 239 10.95 -11.64 -2.03
N TYR A 240 11.43 -12.82 -2.43
CA TYR A 240 10.61 -13.77 -3.21
C TYR A 240 9.36 -14.20 -2.45
N ASN A 241 9.51 -14.62 -1.18
CA ASN A 241 8.38 -15.09 -0.38
C ASN A 241 7.35 -13.98 -0.13
N GLU A 242 7.79 -12.73 0.06
CA GLU A 242 6.91 -11.58 0.26
C GLU A 242 6.06 -11.33 -0.99
N ILE A 243 6.67 -11.32 -2.19
CA ILE A 243 5.97 -11.15 -3.47
C ILE A 243 4.93 -12.27 -3.69
N ILE A 244 5.34 -13.53 -3.51
CA ILE A 244 4.43 -14.68 -3.70
C ILE A 244 3.27 -14.65 -2.70
N SER A 245 3.55 -14.30 -1.44
CA SER A 245 2.52 -14.23 -0.41
C SER A 245 1.54 -13.09 -0.68
N LEU A 246 2.04 -11.93 -1.13
CA LEU A 246 1.19 -10.81 -1.51
C LEU A 246 0.30 -11.17 -2.70
N LEU A 247 0.86 -11.77 -3.76
CA LEU A 247 0.08 -12.20 -4.93
C LEU A 247 -1.08 -13.13 -4.56
N ASN A 248 -0.80 -14.15 -3.75
CA ASN A 248 -1.81 -15.07 -3.24
C ASN A 248 -2.87 -14.35 -2.39
N TYR A 249 -2.45 -13.38 -1.58
CA TYR A 249 -3.36 -12.62 -0.72
C TYR A 249 -4.25 -11.65 -1.50
N ILE A 250 -3.76 -10.98 -2.54
CA ILE A 250 -4.57 -10.03 -3.34
C ILE A 250 -5.49 -10.74 -4.35
N ASP A 251 -5.43 -12.08 -4.40
CA ASP A 251 -6.22 -12.90 -5.30
C ASP A 251 -6.10 -12.44 -6.77
N PHE A 252 -4.85 -12.32 -7.22
CA PHE A 252 -4.50 -11.69 -8.50
C PHE A 252 -5.30 -12.19 -9.73
N PRO A 253 -5.74 -13.46 -9.84
CA PRO A 253 -6.54 -13.89 -10.99
C PRO A 253 -7.87 -13.14 -11.13
N ASN A 254 -8.47 -12.72 -10.01
CA ASN A 254 -9.78 -12.07 -9.95
C ASN A 254 -9.72 -10.53 -10.02
N LEU A 255 -8.52 -9.96 -10.09
CA LEU A 255 -8.34 -8.53 -10.37
C LEU A 255 -8.81 -8.18 -11.78
N LYS A 256 -9.07 -6.90 -12.07
CA LYS A 256 -9.31 -6.45 -13.46
C LYS A 256 -8.06 -6.62 -14.31
N ASP A 257 -8.26 -6.81 -15.60
CA ASP A 257 -7.17 -6.86 -16.59
C ASP A 257 -6.61 -5.46 -16.91
N GLU A 258 -7.38 -4.39 -16.62
CA GLU A 258 -6.96 -3.03 -16.91
C GLU A 258 -7.40 -2.02 -15.83
N TYR A 259 -6.48 -1.12 -15.49
CA TYR A 259 -6.68 0.05 -14.63
C TYR A 259 -6.09 1.28 -15.31
N ASP A 260 -6.75 2.42 -15.15
CA ASP A 260 -6.29 3.70 -15.68
C ASP A 260 -6.65 4.83 -14.74
N VAL A 261 -5.69 5.74 -14.54
CA VAL A 261 -5.94 7.07 -14.00
C VAL A 261 -6.56 7.99 -15.07
N SER A 262 -7.18 9.08 -14.64
CA SER A 262 -7.92 10.00 -15.53
C SER A 262 -7.09 11.18 -16.07
N TRP A 263 -5.77 11.16 -15.90
CA TRP A 263 -4.83 12.19 -16.37
C TRP A 263 -3.82 11.60 -17.34
N THR A 264 -3.07 12.43 -18.07
CA THR A 264 -2.11 11.99 -19.09
C THR A 264 -0.67 11.95 -18.57
N ASP A 265 0.25 11.47 -19.42
CA ASP A 265 1.71 11.50 -19.25
C ASP A 265 2.28 10.73 -18.05
N ASP A 266 1.48 9.82 -17.46
CA ASP A 266 1.91 8.91 -16.40
C ASP A 266 2.60 7.63 -16.91
N GLN A 267 3.27 6.90 -16.02
CA GLN A 267 3.88 5.62 -16.32
C GLN A 267 2.82 4.50 -16.43
N THR A 268 2.99 3.59 -17.39
CA THR A 268 2.20 2.35 -17.47
C THR A 268 3.01 1.18 -16.94
N SER A 269 2.36 0.31 -16.17
CA SER A 269 2.88 -1.01 -15.85
C SER A 269 2.13 -2.11 -16.60
N TYR A 270 2.87 -3.15 -16.98
CA TYR A 270 2.36 -4.38 -17.58
C TYR A 270 2.86 -5.54 -16.73
N LEU A 271 1.94 -6.27 -16.12
CA LEU A 271 2.21 -7.43 -15.27
C LEU A 271 1.59 -8.67 -15.91
N THR A 272 2.38 -9.71 -16.14
CA THR A 272 1.89 -11.03 -16.55
C THR A 272 2.34 -12.08 -15.54
N ILE A 273 1.40 -12.88 -15.04
CA ILE A 273 1.67 -13.95 -14.08
C ILE A 273 1.24 -15.26 -14.72
N THR A 274 2.19 -16.19 -14.84
CA THR A 274 1.92 -17.58 -15.23
C THR A 274 1.79 -18.43 -13.97
N TYR A 275 0.70 -19.20 -13.86
CA TYR A 275 0.35 -19.95 -12.65
C TYR A 275 -0.48 -21.21 -12.97
N ASN A 276 -0.56 -22.14 -12.02
CA ASN A 276 -1.45 -23.31 -12.07
C ASN A 276 -1.43 -24.06 -13.43
N ASN A 277 -0.26 -24.55 -13.81
CA ASN A 277 0.00 -25.29 -15.04
C ASN A 277 -0.17 -24.42 -16.30
N GLY A 278 0.52 -23.27 -16.32
CA GLY A 278 0.58 -22.42 -17.51
C GLY A 278 -0.60 -21.45 -17.72
N LYS A 279 -1.58 -21.36 -16.80
CA LYS A 279 -2.60 -20.29 -16.87
C LYS A 279 -1.93 -18.92 -16.78
N LYS A 280 -2.47 -17.92 -17.47
CA LYS A 280 -1.92 -16.57 -17.51
C LYS A 280 -2.93 -15.55 -17.03
N LYS A 281 -2.47 -14.60 -16.22
CA LYS A 281 -3.16 -13.35 -15.89
C LYS A 281 -2.31 -12.20 -16.39
N ALA A 282 -2.88 -11.33 -17.22
CA ALA A 282 -2.22 -10.10 -17.68
C ALA A 282 -2.98 -8.90 -17.11
N ILE A 283 -2.25 -7.90 -16.60
CA ILE A 283 -2.79 -6.66 -16.04
C ILE A 283 -2.01 -5.49 -16.63
N ARG A 284 -2.72 -4.55 -17.24
CA ARG A 284 -2.21 -3.23 -17.61
C ARG A 284 -2.70 -2.21 -16.58
N ASP A 285 -1.80 -1.43 -16.00
CA ASP A 285 -2.17 -0.40 -15.02
C ASP A 285 -1.46 0.92 -15.37
N TYR A 286 -2.22 1.85 -15.93
CA TYR A 286 -1.78 3.19 -16.27
C TYR A 286 -1.92 4.13 -15.06
N GLY A 287 -0.81 4.75 -14.66
CA GLY A 287 -0.67 5.50 -13.41
C GLY A 287 -0.30 4.64 -12.21
N MET A 288 -0.36 3.30 -12.33
CA MET A 288 0.07 2.35 -11.29
C MET A 288 -0.71 2.50 -9.97
N LEU A 289 -2.00 2.85 -10.08
CA LEU A 289 -2.90 3.14 -8.93
C LEU A 289 -4.13 2.22 -8.88
N GLY A 290 -4.10 1.05 -9.53
CA GLY A 290 -5.27 0.18 -9.69
C GLY A 290 -5.89 -0.32 -8.39
N THR A 291 -5.11 -1.00 -7.54
CA THR A 291 -5.54 -1.45 -6.20
C THR A 291 -4.45 -1.22 -5.16
N TYR A 292 -4.82 -1.26 -3.87
CA TYR A 292 -3.83 -1.08 -2.83
C TYR A 292 -2.77 -2.18 -2.83
N GLY A 293 -3.22 -3.42 -3.04
CA GLY A 293 -2.36 -4.59 -3.21
C GLY A 293 -1.46 -4.56 -4.45
N LEU A 294 -1.95 -4.08 -5.61
CA LEU A 294 -1.14 -4.00 -6.83
C LEU A 294 -0.02 -2.97 -6.72
N ASP A 295 -0.31 -1.79 -6.18
CA ASP A 295 0.71 -0.76 -5.93
C ASP A 295 1.83 -1.31 -5.04
N ARG A 296 1.47 -1.99 -3.93
CA ARG A 296 2.45 -2.61 -3.05
C ARG A 296 3.27 -3.68 -3.76
N LEU A 297 2.66 -4.45 -4.66
CA LEU A 297 3.38 -5.40 -5.51
C LEU A 297 4.36 -4.68 -6.43
N TYR A 298 3.96 -3.58 -7.06
CA TYR A 298 4.82 -2.79 -7.92
C TYR A 298 6.01 -2.21 -7.17
N GLU A 299 5.80 -1.69 -5.95
CA GLU A 299 6.89 -1.25 -5.08
C GLU A 299 7.90 -2.37 -4.82
N LEU A 300 7.44 -3.57 -4.47
CA LEU A 300 8.32 -4.72 -4.24
C LEU A 300 9.12 -5.08 -5.50
N LEU A 301 8.48 -5.09 -6.67
CA LEU A 301 9.14 -5.35 -7.95
C LEU A 301 10.15 -4.23 -8.31
N PHE A 302 9.83 -2.97 -8.00
CA PHE A 302 10.75 -1.84 -8.17
C PHE A 302 11.97 -1.96 -7.26
N GLN A 303 11.78 -2.38 -6.01
CA GLN A 303 12.83 -2.57 -5.02
C GLN A 303 13.80 -3.69 -5.43
N LEU A 304 13.33 -4.73 -6.14
CA LEU A 304 14.18 -5.81 -6.66
C LEU A 304 15.34 -5.30 -7.51
N ARG A 305 15.21 -4.13 -8.17
CA ARG A 305 16.30 -3.51 -8.95
C ARG A 305 17.52 -3.17 -8.10
N PHE A 306 17.32 -2.86 -6.82
CA PHE A 306 18.36 -2.28 -5.96
C PHE A 306 18.65 -3.09 -4.70
N ASN A 307 17.79 -4.04 -4.32
CA ASN A 307 17.99 -4.86 -3.12
C ASN A 307 18.48 -6.29 -3.41
N GLN A 308 18.88 -6.58 -4.65
CA GLN A 308 19.41 -7.88 -5.08
C GLN A 308 20.85 -7.76 -5.59
N LYS A 309 21.58 -8.88 -5.61
CA LYS A 309 22.93 -8.98 -6.19
C LYS A 309 22.85 -9.31 -7.67
N TRP A 310 22.67 -8.29 -8.51
CA TRP A 310 22.60 -8.44 -9.97
C TRP A 310 23.99 -8.66 -10.57
N LEU A 311 24.10 -9.68 -11.43
CA LEU A 311 25.29 -9.92 -12.26
C LEU A 311 24.95 -9.58 -13.71
N THR A 312 25.87 -8.96 -14.45
CA THR A 312 25.70 -8.75 -15.89
C THR A 312 25.45 -10.09 -16.59
N ASP A 313 24.51 -10.13 -17.53
CA ASP A 313 24.24 -11.33 -18.33
C ASP A 313 25.11 -11.34 -19.59
N PRO A 314 26.18 -12.15 -19.65
CA PRO A 314 27.13 -12.15 -20.77
C PRO A 314 26.53 -12.62 -22.11
N LYS A 315 25.27 -13.10 -22.13
CA LYS A 315 24.59 -13.49 -23.37
C LYS A 315 23.87 -12.33 -24.08
N ALA A 316 23.73 -11.17 -23.45
CA ALA A 316 23.00 -10.04 -24.03
C ALA A 316 23.85 -9.20 -25.01
N GLU A 317 25.18 -9.16 -24.84
CA GLU A 317 26.09 -8.40 -25.71
C GLU A 317 26.12 -8.89 -27.17
N LYS A 318 25.65 -10.11 -27.45
CA LYS A 318 25.67 -10.69 -28.82
C LYS A 318 24.38 -10.47 -29.63
N SER A 319 23.47 -9.62 -29.17
CA SER A 319 22.18 -9.38 -29.85
C SER A 319 21.97 -7.91 -30.26
N ALA A 320 23.01 -7.09 -30.14
CA ALA A 320 22.99 -5.66 -30.48
C ALA A 320 24.07 -5.27 -31.52
N GLU A 321 24.56 -6.24 -32.30
CA GLU A 321 25.30 -5.99 -33.56
C GLU A 321 24.42 -6.23 -34.78
#